data_AF-A0A3D8HNB5-F1
#
_entry.id   AF-A0A3D8HNB5-F1
#
_cell.length_a   1.000
_cell.length_b   1.000
_cell.length_c   1.000
_cell.angle_alpha   90.00
_cell.angle_beta   90.00
_cell.angle_gamma   90.00
#
_symmetry.space_group_name_H-M   'P 1'
#
loop_
_entity.id
_entity.type
_entity.pdbx_description
1 polymer ?
#
loop_
_entity_poly.entity_id
_entity_poly.type
_entity_poly.pdbx_seq_one_letter_code
_entity_poly.pdbx_strand_id
1 'polypeptide(L)'
;MIQQARSSHSDSLLREAEEAILLFNDDFAKELFQNLIKTVVEKRKDPNITYTGAKEAREHILAYLEQQGEVKTANIWARWLPIEREALDSIKNQIQIALQKENIEGVVEIHLQDREVNSTHIQFVGTNAKKAEQIIGNIIVNNSYEDNLESALNSKARAAYIQMDSKLLPRKQTIKEYLQVIDDREQYKATKALEQQKEQKAKEITKTRIDDLLKSMQAKTKSFRDMLSNFEKKANISATRQKRTRFDMIREVKSMSLAELKQTHANIRRNRRM
;
A
#
# COMPACT_ATOMS: atom_id res chain seq x y z
N MET A 1 -13.31 0.77 5.15
CA MET A 1 -14.38 0.18 4.31
C MET A 1 -15.68 0.97 4.42
N ILE A 2 -15.98 1.81 3.42
CA ILE A 2 -17.18 2.65 3.42
C ILE A 2 -18.35 1.96 2.73
N GLN A 3 -19.48 1.94 3.41
CA GLN A 3 -20.74 1.38 2.94
C GLN A 3 -21.82 2.46 3.06
N GLN A 4 -22.91 2.28 2.31
CA GLN A 4 -24.11 3.09 2.52
C GLN A 4 -24.58 2.97 3.96
N ALA A 5 -25.25 4.02 4.47
CA ALA A 5 -25.87 3.96 5.80
C ALA A 5 -26.69 2.68 5.93
N ARG A 6 -26.51 2.00 7.04
CA ARG A 6 -27.31 0.82 7.38
C ARG A 6 -28.78 1.24 7.44
N SER A 7 -29.65 0.49 6.77
CA SER A 7 -31.09 0.69 6.90
C SER A 7 -31.51 0.52 8.35
N SER A 8 -32.58 1.19 8.80
CA SER A 8 -33.14 1.02 10.15
C SER A 8 -33.48 -0.43 10.54
N HIS A 9 -33.70 -1.28 9.53
CA HIS A 9 -33.98 -2.71 9.66
C HIS A 9 -32.73 -3.57 9.85
N SER A 10 -31.53 -2.99 9.75
CA SER A 10 -30.28 -3.70 9.98
C SER A 10 -29.99 -3.79 11.47
N ASP A 11 -29.75 -5.00 11.95
CA ASP A 11 -29.37 -5.25 13.34
C ASP A 11 -27.89 -4.95 13.65
N SER A 12 -27.15 -4.36 12.71
CA SER A 12 -25.72 -4.06 12.89
C SER A 12 -25.45 -2.76 13.64
N LEU A 13 -26.39 -1.80 13.65
CA LEU A 13 -26.28 -0.55 14.40
C LEU A 13 -26.96 -0.69 15.77
N LEU A 14 -26.39 -0.07 16.79
CA LEU A 14 -26.71 -0.23 18.21
C LEU A 14 -26.59 -1.69 18.65
N ARG A 15 -25.67 -2.47 18.07
CA ARG A 15 -25.45 -3.84 18.52
C ARG A 15 -24.67 -3.83 19.81
N GLU A 16 -23.59 -3.05 19.84
CA GLU A 16 -22.76 -2.83 21.02
C GLU A 16 -23.19 -1.54 21.76
N ALA A 17 -24.49 -1.34 21.88
CA ALA A 17 -25.11 -0.10 22.35
C ALA A 17 -24.66 0.32 23.77
N GLU A 18 -24.34 -0.64 24.64
CA GLU A 18 -23.84 -0.38 26.00
C GLU A 18 -22.48 0.32 25.99
N GLU A 19 -21.67 0.06 24.95
CA GLU A 19 -20.29 0.51 24.86
C GLU A 19 -20.07 1.55 23.75
N ALA A 20 -21.15 1.99 23.09
CA ALA A 20 -21.13 2.90 21.97
C ALA A 20 -20.76 4.34 22.36
N ILE A 21 -19.98 5.01 21.51
CA ILE A 21 -19.63 6.42 21.66
C ILE A 21 -20.62 7.24 20.84
N LEU A 22 -21.26 8.21 21.49
CA LEU A 22 -22.21 9.12 20.86
C LEU A 22 -21.56 10.48 20.62
N LEU A 23 -21.46 10.84 19.34
CA LEU A 23 -20.85 12.07 18.86
C LEU A 23 -21.99 12.93 18.27
N PHE A 24 -22.62 13.73 19.11
CA PHE A 24 -23.62 14.71 18.69
C PHE A 24 -23.18 16.08 19.18
N ASN A 25 -23.30 17.09 18.32
CA ASN A 25 -22.93 18.47 18.63
C ASN A 25 -24.03 19.16 19.44
N ASP A 26 -25.29 18.76 19.25
CA ASP A 26 -26.42 19.20 20.06
C ASP A 26 -26.49 18.39 21.36
N ASP A 27 -26.32 19.08 22.50
CA ASP A 27 -26.39 18.49 23.83
C ASP A 27 -27.77 17.89 24.14
N PHE A 28 -28.85 18.50 23.63
CA PHE A 28 -30.21 17.97 23.82
C PHE A 28 -30.38 16.66 23.06
N ALA A 29 -29.97 16.62 21.79
CA ALA A 29 -30.00 15.40 20.99
C ALA A 29 -29.13 14.30 21.63
N LYS A 30 -27.95 14.66 22.13
CA LYS A 30 -27.06 13.75 22.83
C LYS A 30 -27.72 13.12 24.06
N GLU A 31 -28.29 13.92 24.94
CA GLU A 31 -28.97 13.44 26.15
C GLU A 31 -30.19 12.56 25.79
N LEU A 32 -30.98 12.98 24.81
CA LEU A 32 -32.12 12.23 24.30
C LEU A 32 -31.70 10.83 23.82
N PHE A 33 -30.68 10.75 22.96
CA PHE A 33 -30.21 9.48 22.41
C PHE A 33 -29.50 8.61 23.45
N GLN A 34 -28.79 9.22 24.41
CA GLN A 34 -28.23 8.48 25.56
C GLN A 34 -29.33 7.78 26.37
N ASN A 35 -30.42 8.49 26.67
CA ASN A 35 -31.55 7.93 27.42
C ASN A 35 -32.28 6.83 26.63
N LEU A 36 -32.47 7.02 25.32
CA LEU A 36 -33.05 6.01 24.44
C LEU A 36 -32.19 4.74 24.42
N ILE A 37 -30.87 4.88 24.24
CA ILE A 37 -29.94 3.75 24.22
C ILE A 37 -29.90 3.03 25.57
N LYS A 38 -29.88 3.77 26.68
CA LYS A 38 -29.93 3.19 28.03
C LYS A 38 -31.17 2.32 28.22
N THR A 39 -32.34 2.81 27.80
CA THR A 39 -33.61 2.06 27.83
C THR A 39 -33.52 0.77 27.01
N VAL A 40 -32.92 0.83 25.81
CA VAL A 40 -32.72 -0.34 24.95
C VAL A 40 -31.81 -1.37 25.64
N VAL A 41 -30.70 -0.93 26.24
CA VAL A 41 -29.75 -1.81 26.94
C VAL A 41 -30.39 -2.47 28.16
N GLU A 42 -31.15 -1.71 28.96
CA GLU A 42 -31.87 -2.25 30.12
C GLU A 42 -32.88 -3.33 29.71
N LYS A 43 -33.68 -3.06 28.66
CA LYS A 43 -34.64 -4.05 28.14
C LYS A 43 -33.97 -5.30 27.57
N ARG A 44 -32.79 -5.18 26.97
CA ARG A 44 -32.01 -6.33 26.46
C ARG A 44 -31.50 -7.25 27.57
N LYS A 45 -31.36 -6.75 28.80
CA LYS A 45 -30.94 -7.55 29.96
C LYS A 45 -32.06 -8.41 30.52
N ASP A 46 -33.31 -8.12 30.20
CA ASP A 46 -34.48 -8.92 30.60
C ASP A 46 -34.81 -9.99 29.53
N PRO A 47 -34.70 -11.30 29.85
CA PRO A 47 -34.99 -12.36 28.89
C PRO A 47 -36.47 -12.46 28.49
N ASN A 48 -37.38 -11.80 29.21
CA ASN A 48 -38.82 -11.84 28.93
C ASN A 48 -39.30 -10.75 27.97
N ILE A 49 -38.44 -9.77 27.67
CA ILE A 49 -38.79 -8.64 26.79
C ILE A 49 -38.33 -8.94 25.36
N THR A 50 -39.29 -9.06 24.45
CA THR A 50 -39.01 -9.25 23.02
C THR A 50 -38.80 -7.92 22.29
N TYR A 51 -39.52 -6.86 22.70
CA TYR A 51 -39.46 -5.55 22.08
C TYR A 51 -38.59 -4.58 22.90
N THR A 52 -37.35 -4.41 22.47
CA THR A 52 -36.36 -3.59 23.18
C THR A 52 -36.43 -2.10 22.83
N GLY A 53 -37.12 -1.71 21.75
CA GLY A 53 -37.12 -0.34 21.23
C GLY A 53 -35.89 0.00 20.39
N ALA A 54 -35.05 -0.99 20.07
CA ALA A 54 -33.81 -0.78 19.34
C ALA A 54 -34.03 -0.26 17.92
N LYS A 55 -35.12 -0.69 17.26
CA LYS A 55 -35.45 -0.25 15.90
C LYS A 55 -35.79 1.24 15.89
N GLU A 56 -36.64 1.66 16.81
CA GLU A 56 -37.09 3.05 16.97
C GLU A 56 -35.90 3.96 17.32
N ALA A 57 -35.04 3.51 18.23
CA ALA A 57 -33.81 4.24 18.57
C ALA A 57 -32.90 4.42 17.34
N ARG A 58 -32.71 3.38 16.52
CA ARG A 58 -31.96 3.48 15.26
C ARG A 58 -32.61 4.46 14.28
N GLU A 59 -33.93 4.39 14.10
CA GLU A 59 -34.66 5.27 13.20
C GLU A 59 -34.51 6.74 13.59
N HIS A 60 -34.64 7.04 14.88
CA HIS A 60 -34.50 8.42 15.36
C HIS A 60 -33.08 8.96 15.20
N ILE A 61 -32.06 8.14 15.53
CA ILE A 61 -30.65 8.53 15.38
C ILE A 61 -30.29 8.75 13.91
N LEU A 62 -30.68 7.82 13.03
CA LEU A 62 -30.39 7.94 11.59
C LEU A 62 -31.11 9.16 10.99
N ALA A 63 -32.38 9.37 11.33
CA ALA A 63 -33.14 10.54 10.87
C ALA A 63 -32.49 11.86 11.31
N TYR A 64 -32.01 11.95 12.56
CA TYR A 64 -31.27 13.12 13.02
C TYR A 64 -29.98 13.32 12.20
N LEU A 65 -29.16 12.27 12.03
CA LEU A 65 -27.90 12.36 11.30
C LEU A 65 -28.10 12.71 9.82
N GLU A 66 -29.17 12.22 9.20
CA GLU A 66 -29.56 12.54 7.82
C GLU A 66 -29.95 14.02 7.64
N GLN A 67 -30.49 14.66 8.68
CA GLN A 67 -30.73 16.11 8.66
C GLN A 67 -29.42 16.91 8.71
N GLN A 68 -28.37 16.36 9.32
CA GLN A 68 -27.06 17.02 9.42
C GLN A 68 -26.17 16.78 8.20
N GLY A 69 -26.43 15.73 7.42
CA GLY A 69 -25.73 15.48 6.17
C GLY A 69 -25.85 14.05 5.65
N GLU A 70 -24.99 13.70 4.68
CA GLU A 70 -24.97 12.35 4.12
C GLU A 70 -24.43 11.35 5.16
N VAL A 71 -25.28 10.41 5.57
CA VAL A 71 -24.93 9.36 6.52
C VAL A 71 -24.34 8.16 5.78
N LYS A 72 -23.21 7.67 6.27
CA LYS A 72 -22.54 6.47 5.76
C LYS A 72 -22.00 5.64 6.92
N THR A 73 -21.75 4.37 6.64
CA THR A 73 -21.11 3.46 7.59
C THR A 73 -19.66 3.22 7.17
N ALA A 74 -18.72 3.32 8.10
CA ALA A 74 -17.33 2.98 7.90
C ALA A 74 -16.93 1.87 8.87
N ASN A 75 -16.37 0.79 8.33
CA ASN A 75 -15.76 -0.28 9.11
C ASN A 75 -14.23 -0.18 9.03
N ILE A 76 -13.57 -0.27 10.18
CA ILE A 76 -12.13 -0.14 10.36
C ILE A 76 -11.61 -1.37 11.11
N TRP A 77 -10.67 -2.11 10.51
CA TRP A 77 -10.05 -3.26 11.17
C TRP A 77 -9.19 -2.83 12.35
N ALA A 78 -9.30 -3.57 13.45
CA ALA A 78 -8.51 -3.37 14.66
C ALA A 78 -8.14 -4.74 15.24
N ARG A 79 -7.48 -5.58 14.44
CA ARG A 79 -7.33 -7.02 14.70
C ARG A 79 -6.55 -7.35 15.97
N TRP A 80 -5.68 -6.43 16.40
CA TRP A 80 -4.85 -6.59 17.59
C TRP A 80 -5.36 -5.80 18.79
N LEU A 81 -6.61 -5.35 18.74
CA LEU A 81 -7.22 -4.59 19.81
C LEU A 81 -7.37 -5.47 21.08
N PRO A 82 -6.82 -5.03 22.23
CA PRO A 82 -6.97 -5.71 23.51
C PRO A 82 -8.41 -5.75 24.02
N ILE A 83 -8.73 -6.75 24.86
CA ILE A 83 -10.02 -6.87 25.54
C ILE A 83 -10.00 -6.14 26.89
N GLU A 84 -8.82 -5.75 27.39
CA GLU A 84 -8.69 -5.03 28.66
C GLU A 84 -9.44 -3.69 28.62
N ARG A 85 -10.27 -3.49 29.63
CA ARG A 85 -11.17 -2.32 29.71
C ARG A 85 -10.43 -0.99 29.66
N GLU A 86 -9.28 -0.90 30.32
CA GLU A 86 -8.45 0.31 30.33
C GLU A 86 -7.96 0.70 28.93
N ALA A 87 -7.59 -0.29 28.11
CA ALA A 87 -7.16 -0.05 26.74
C ALA A 87 -8.33 0.36 25.84
N LEU A 88 -9.49 -0.27 26.02
CA LEU A 88 -10.72 0.09 25.32
C LEU A 88 -11.15 1.53 25.66
N ASP A 89 -11.18 1.90 26.94
CA ASP A 89 -11.56 3.24 27.39
C ASP A 89 -10.57 4.30 26.87
N SER A 90 -9.27 3.99 26.87
CA SER A 90 -8.25 4.88 26.28
C SER A 90 -8.52 5.16 24.80
N ILE A 91 -8.81 4.14 24.00
CA ILE A 91 -9.07 4.30 22.57
C ILE A 91 -10.38 5.02 22.33
N LYS A 92 -11.43 4.71 23.08
CA LYS A 92 -12.72 5.41 22.98
C LYS A 92 -12.52 6.91 23.21
N ASN A 93 -11.79 7.28 24.25
CA ASN A 93 -11.48 8.68 24.53
C ASN A 93 -10.68 9.33 23.39
N GLN A 94 -9.66 8.66 22.86
CA GLN A 94 -8.87 9.17 21.73
C GLN A 94 -9.74 9.39 20.47
N ILE A 95 -10.58 8.41 20.14
CA ILE A 95 -11.50 8.49 18.99
C ILE A 95 -12.50 9.63 19.20
N GLN A 96 -13.11 9.71 20.38
CA GLN A 96 -14.09 10.73 20.71
C GLN A 96 -13.51 12.13 20.54
N ILE A 97 -12.36 12.40 21.15
CA ILE A 97 -11.69 13.71 21.08
C ILE A 97 -11.33 14.06 19.63
N ALA A 98 -10.78 13.11 18.88
CA ALA A 98 -10.34 13.33 17.51
C ALA A 98 -11.50 13.63 16.55
N LEU A 99 -12.63 12.93 16.69
CA LEU A 99 -13.81 13.14 15.85
C LEU A 99 -14.56 14.42 16.23
N GLN A 100 -14.68 14.73 17.52
CA GLN A 100 -15.30 15.97 18.00
C GLN A 100 -14.52 17.20 17.52
N LYS A 101 -13.19 17.16 17.54
CA LYS A 101 -12.34 18.26 17.02
C LYS A 101 -12.63 18.60 15.55
N GLU A 102 -13.05 17.61 14.77
CA GLU A 102 -13.36 17.76 13.36
C GLU A 102 -14.86 17.98 13.09
N ASN A 103 -15.66 18.21 14.14
CA ASN A 103 -17.13 18.38 14.10
C ASN A 103 -17.84 17.23 13.36
N ILE A 104 -17.38 16.00 13.55
CA ILE A 104 -17.98 14.80 12.97
C ILE A 104 -19.05 14.25 13.92
N GLU A 105 -20.27 14.10 13.41
CA GLU A 105 -21.38 13.53 14.18
C GLU A 105 -21.67 12.09 13.77
N GLY A 106 -22.01 11.26 14.74
CA GLY A 106 -22.31 9.85 14.53
C GLY A 106 -22.20 8.99 15.78
N VAL A 107 -22.26 7.69 15.56
CA VAL A 107 -22.11 6.64 16.57
C VAL A 107 -20.91 5.78 16.22
N VAL A 108 -20.03 5.55 17.20
CA VAL A 108 -18.90 4.61 17.08
C VAL A 108 -19.17 3.40 17.95
N GLU A 109 -19.06 2.20 17.39
CA GLU A 109 -19.17 0.92 18.08
C GLU A 109 -17.88 0.11 17.93
N ILE A 110 -17.39 -0.44 19.04
CA ILE A 110 -16.24 -1.34 19.04
C ILE A 110 -16.77 -2.77 19.10
N HIS A 111 -16.56 -3.53 18.03
CA HIS A 111 -16.95 -4.93 17.93
C HIS A 111 -15.76 -5.83 18.17
N LEU A 112 -15.67 -6.42 19.38
CA LEU A 112 -14.58 -7.34 19.74
C LEU A 112 -14.68 -8.69 19.03
N GLN A 113 -15.90 -9.13 18.71
CA GLN A 113 -16.11 -10.36 17.96
C GLN A 113 -17.39 -10.24 17.11
N ASP A 114 -17.22 -9.87 15.85
CA ASP A 114 -18.36 -9.72 14.96
C ASP A 114 -18.80 -11.06 14.35
N ARG A 115 -20.13 -11.25 14.27
CA ARG A 115 -20.83 -12.40 13.71
C ARG A 115 -20.55 -12.59 12.22
N GLU A 116 -20.28 -11.50 11.49
CA GLU A 116 -20.15 -11.54 10.03
C GLU A 116 -18.71 -11.71 9.55
N VAL A 117 -17.76 -11.11 10.27
CA VAL A 117 -16.35 -11.10 9.84
C VAL A 117 -15.41 -11.83 10.80
N ASN A 118 -15.92 -12.27 11.95
CA ASN A 118 -15.18 -12.99 12.99
C ASN A 118 -13.83 -12.31 13.27
N SER A 119 -13.83 -11.00 13.46
CA SER A 119 -12.63 -10.21 13.67
C SER A 119 -12.97 -8.91 14.39
N THR A 120 -12.04 -8.44 15.23
CA THR A 120 -12.18 -7.18 15.93
C THR A 120 -12.14 -6.01 14.96
N HIS A 121 -13.14 -5.15 15.03
CA HIS A 121 -13.23 -3.97 14.18
C HIS A 121 -14.04 -2.87 14.86
N ILE A 122 -13.91 -1.66 14.35
CA ILE A 122 -14.66 -0.49 14.79
C ILE A 122 -15.62 -0.09 13.68
N GLN A 123 -16.89 0.06 14.02
CA GLN A 123 -17.94 0.53 13.13
C GLN A 123 -18.26 1.98 13.49
N PHE A 124 -18.19 2.87 12.50
CA PHE A 124 -18.68 4.24 12.60
C PHE A 124 -19.92 4.39 11.71
N VAL A 125 -20.99 5.00 12.22
CA VAL A 125 -22.16 5.39 11.45
C VAL A 125 -22.45 6.86 11.70
N GLY A 126 -22.36 7.68 10.67
CA GLY A 126 -22.52 9.12 10.83
C GLY A 126 -22.18 9.94 9.60
N THR A 127 -22.08 11.24 9.81
CA THR A 127 -21.71 12.20 8.77
C THR A 127 -20.21 12.10 8.47
N ASN A 128 -19.79 12.53 7.27
CA ASN A 128 -18.37 12.56 6.89
C ASN A 128 -17.60 11.24 7.11
N ALA A 129 -18.26 10.09 6.88
CA ALA A 129 -17.69 8.77 7.19
C ALA A 129 -16.32 8.50 6.56
N LYS A 130 -15.99 9.08 5.39
CA LYS A 130 -14.64 8.95 4.80
C LYS A 130 -13.55 9.56 5.68
N LYS A 131 -13.83 10.72 6.26
CA LYS A 131 -12.89 11.43 7.12
C LYS A 131 -12.81 10.74 8.48
N ALA A 132 -13.95 10.32 9.03
CA ALA A 132 -14.01 9.54 10.27
C ALA A 132 -13.20 8.25 10.16
N GLU A 133 -13.36 7.51 9.06
CA GLU A 133 -12.61 6.30 8.76
C GLU A 133 -11.10 6.51 8.80
N GLN A 134 -10.60 7.57 8.16
CA GLN A 134 -9.18 7.91 8.15
C GLN A 134 -8.66 8.28 9.55
N ILE A 135 -9.43 9.06 10.31
CA ILE A 135 -9.06 9.46 11.68
C ILE A 135 -8.98 8.24 12.59
N ILE A 136 -10.03 7.41 12.61
CA ILE A 136 -10.08 6.19 13.42
C ILE A 136 -8.96 5.23 12.98
N GLY A 137 -8.79 5.00 11.68
CA GLY A 137 -7.73 4.14 11.14
C GLY A 137 -6.33 4.57 11.59
N ASN A 138 -6.03 5.88 11.56
CA ASN A 138 -4.74 6.39 12.04
C ASN A 138 -4.55 6.18 13.54
N ILE A 139 -5.58 6.39 14.37
CA ILE A 139 -5.51 6.13 15.81
C ILE A 139 -5.19 4.65 16.07
N ILE A 140 -5.87 3.74 15.38
CA ILE A 140 -5.68 2.30 15.54
C ILE A 140 -4.27 1.86 15.14
N VAL A 141 -3.75 2.38 14.03
CA VAL A 141 -2.38 2.09 13.57
C VAL A 141 -1.33 2.68 14.51
N ASN A 142 -1.51 3.92 14.98
CA ASN A 142 -0.58 4.58 15.89
C ASN A 142 -0.45 3.84 17.23
N ASN A 143 -1.54 3.23 17.70
CA ASN A 143 -1.53 2.40 18.90
C ASN A 143 -1.12 0.94 18.61
N SER A 144 -0.66 0.61 17.39
CA SER A 144 -0.23 -0.73 16.98
C SER A 144 -1.31 -1.81 17.09
N TYR A 145 -2.59 -1.43 16.93
CA TYR A 145 -3.73 -2.35 16.91
C TYR A 145 -4.07 -2.85 15.50
N GLU A 146 -3.37 -2.32 14.49
CA GLU A 146 -3.39 -2.75 13.10
C GLU A 146 -2.03 -2.46 12.45
N ASP A 147 -1.71 -3.15 11.37
CA ASP A 147 -0.36 -3.09 10.77
C ASP A 147 0.00 -1.76 10.13
N ASN A 148 -0.95 -1.23 9.38
CA ASN A 148 -0.84 0.00 8.61
C ASN A 148 -2.24 0.44 8.21
N LEU A 149 -2.32 1.68 7.73
CA LEU A 149 -3.61 2.29 7.39
C LEU A 149 -4.31 1.56 6.24
N GLU A 150 -3.56 1.08 5.25
CA GLU A 150 -4.14 0.29 4.15
C GLU A 150 -4.83 -0.96 4.69
N SER A 151 -4.16 -1.72 5.56
CA SER A 151 -4.71 -2.90 6.23
C SER A 151 -5.97 -2.56 7.04
N ALA A 152 -5.95 -1.45 7.79
CA ALA A 152 -7.09 -0.99 8.60
C ALA A 152 -8.34 -0.68 7.75
N LEU A 153 -8.15 -0.14 6.55
CA LEU A 153 -9.24 0.41 5.74
C LEU A 153 -9.69 -0.50 4.59
N ASN A 154 -8.88 -1.49 4.20
CA ASN A 154 -9.08 -2.30 3.02
C ASN A 154 -10.23 -3.32 3.18
N SER A 155 -11.17 -3.30 2.23
CA SER A 155 -12.32 -4.22 2.16
C SER A 155 -11.96 -5.63 1.69
N LYS A 156 -10.74 -5.84 1.19
CA LYS A 156 -10.20 -7.13 0.75
C LYS A 156 -9.19 -7.72 1.75
N ALA A 157 -8.97 -7.07 2.90
CA ALA A 157 -8.11 -7.61 3.93
C ALA A 157 -8.67 -8.95 4.44
N ARG A 158 -7.80 -9.95 4.63
CA ARG A 158 -8.18 -11.23 5.21
C ARG A 158 -8.64 -11.01 6.65
N ALA A 159 -9.83 -11.54 6.99
CA ALA A 159 -10.29 -11.66 8.36
C ALA A 159 -9.21 -12.34 9.22
N ALA A 160 -9.05 -11.88 10.47
CA ALA A 160 -7.99 -12.37 11.36
C ALA A 160 -8.13 -13.87 11.70
N TYR A 161 -9.33 -14.42 11.59
CA TYR A 161 -9.62 -15.79 11.97
C TYR A 161 -10.17 -16.58 10.77
N ILE A 162 -9.78 -17.86 10.69
CA ILE A 162 -10.40 -18.83 9.80
C ILE A 162 -11.89 -18.87 10.14
N GLN A 163 -12.78 -18.66 9.15
CA GLN A 163 -14.22 -18.89 9.31
C GLN A 163 -14.40 -20.34 9.80
N MET A 164 -14.65 -20.52 11.09
CA MET A 164 -15.18 -21.78 11.57
C MET A 164 -16.64 -21.81 11.13
N ASP A 165 -16.99 -22.78 10.28
CA ASP A 165 -18.38 -23.12 9.93
C ASP A 165 -19.10 -23.64 11.20
N SER A 166 -19.40 -22.73 12.12
CA SER A 166 -20.14 -23.00 13.34
C SER A 166 -21.50 -22.35 13.23
N LYS A 167 -22.55 -23.17 13.19
CA LYS A 167 -23.94 -22.73 13.36
C LYS A 167 -24.24 -22.22 14.79
N LEU A 168 -23.31 -22.39 15.72
CA LEU A 168 -23.44 -22.00 17.12
C LEU A 168 -22.78 -20.64 17.34
N LEU A 169 -23.47 -19.79 18.11
CA LEU A 169 -22.98 -18.49 18.58
C LEU A 169 -21.54 -18.62 19.11
N PRO A 170 -20.60 -17.74 18.72
CA PRO A 170 -19.35 -17.64 19.45
C PRO A 170 -19.70 -17.24 20.89
N ARG A 171 -19.26 -18.04 21.86
CA ARG A 171 -19.31 -17.66 23.28
C ARG A 171 -18.43 -16.42 23.47
N LYS A 172 -18.73 -15.59 24.47
CA LYS A 172 -17.84 -14.51 24.92
C LYS A 172 -16.39 -14.98 24.85
N GLN A 173 -15.55 -14.21 24.18
CA GLN A 173 -14.14 -14.52 23.98
C GLN A 173 -13.52 -14.98 25.30
N THR A 174 -13.15 -16.25 25.33
CA THR A 174 -12.56 -16.85 26.52
C THR A 174 -11.13 -16.34 26.68
N ILE A 175 -10.63 -16.31 27.92
CA ILE A 175 -9.23 -15.95 28.20
C ILE A 175 -8.26 -16.75 27.31
N LYS A 176 -8.61 -18.01 26.99
CA LYS A 176 -7.84 -18.88 26.11
C LYS A 176 -7.74 -18.33 24.67
N GLU A 177 -8.84 -17.85 24.11
CA GLU A 177 -8.86 -17.25 22.76
C GLU A 177 -8.08 -15.93 22.75
N TYR A 178 -8.15 -15.14 23.83
CA TYR A 178 -7.32 -13.93 23.96
C TYR A 178 -5.81 -14.24 23.99
N LEU A 179 -5.40 -15.26 24.76
CA LEU A 179 -4.01 -15.72 24.75
C LEU A 179 -3.56 -16.19 23.36
N GLN A 180 -4.47 -16.82 22.62
CA GLN A 180 -4.19 -17.24 21.24
C GLN A 180 -3.97 -16.03 20.31
N VAL A 181 -4.72 -14.93 20.49
CA VAL A 181 -4.47 -13.67 19.74
C VAL A 181 -3.09 -13.11 20.05
N ILE A 182 -2.64 -13.18 21.30
CA ILE A 182 -1.30 -12.73 21.70
C ILE A 182 -0.23 -13.59 21.02
N ASP A 183 -0.38 -14.92 21.04
CA ASP A 183 0.55 -15.84 20.38
C ASP A 183 0.58 -15.62 18.86
N ASP A 184 -0.60 -15.48 18.23
CA ASP A 184 -0.72 -15.20 16.81
C ASP A 184 -0.06 -13.85 16.44
N ARG A 185 -0.17 -12.84 17.31
CA ARG A 185 0.50 -11.54 17.13
C ARG A 185 2.02 -11.68 17.16
N GLU A 186 2.57 -12.46 18.08
CA GLU A 186 4.01 -12.67 18.19
C GLU A 186 4.56 -13.49 17.00
N GLN A 187 3.85 -14.54 16.57
CA GLN A 187 4.19 -15.30 15.37
C GLN A 187 4.13 -14.44 14.11
N TYR A 188 3.11 -13.59 14.00
CA TYR A 188 2.95 -12.68 12.89
C TYR A 188 4.06 -11.62 12.83
N LYS A 189 4.44 -11.03 13.97
CA LYS A 189 5.61 -10.13 14.04
C LYS A 189 6.88 -10.84 13.59
N ALA A 190 7.11 -12.07 14.04
CA ALA A 190 8.29 -12.84 13.67
C ALA A 190 8.34 -13.15 12.16
N THR A 191 7.21 -13.51 11.56
CA THR A 191 7.12 -13.77 10.12
C THR A 191 7.32 -12.50 9.29
N LYS A 192 6.71 -11.38 9.68
CA LYS A 192 6.88 -10.09 9.00
C LYS A 192 8.32 -9.57 9.08
N ALA A 193 8.99 -9.73 10.22
CA ALA A 193 10.41 -9.39 10.37
C ALA A 193 11.30 -10.26 9.46
N LEU A 194 10.99 -11.55 9.34
CA LEU A 194 11.68 -12.47 8.43
C LEU A 194 11.49 -12.07 6.96
N GLU A 195 10.28 -11.67 6.57
CA GLU A 195 9.97 -11.18 5.21
C GLU A 195 10.73 -9.90 4.89
N GLN A 196 10.74 -8.92 5.79
CA GLN A 196 11.52 -7.69 5.63
C GLN A 196 13.01 -7.99 5.48
N GLN A 197 13.55 -8.94 6.26
CA GLN A 197 14.96 -9.34 6.15
C GLN A 197 15.25 -10.02 4.79
N LYS A 198 14.33 -10.84 4.29
CA LYS A 198 14.45 -11.45 2.94
C LYS A 198 14.41 -10.39 1.85
N GLU A 199 13.53 -9.40 1.97
CA GLU A 199 13.41 -8.32 1.00
C GLU A 199 14.66 -7.42 0.98
N GLN A 200 15.22 -7.12 2.16
CA GLN A 200 16.49 -6.40 2.27
C GLN A 200 17.64 -7.18 1.62
N LYS A 201 17.78 -8.49 1.92
CA LYS A 201 18.78 -9.35 1.27
C LYS A 201 18.60 -9.41 -0.25
N ALA A 202 17.36 -9.46 -0.74
CA ALA A 202 17.08 -9.44 -2.18
C ALA A 202 17.48 -8.10 -2.83
N LYS A 203 17.26 -6.97 -2.14
CA LYS A 203 17.71 -5.64 -2.57
C LYS A 203 19.25 -5.52 -2.60
N GLU A 204 19.94 -6.11 -1.62
CA GLU A 204 21.40 -6.16 -1.61
C GLU A 204 21.96 -7.01 -2.76
N ILE A 205 21.38 -8.19 -3.01
CA ILE A 205 21.77 -9.08 -4.12
C ILE A 205 21.53 -8.41 -5.49
N THR A 206 20.43 -7.67 -5.64
CA THR A 206 20.16 -6.94 -6.89
C THR A 206 21.14 -5.78 -7.08
N LYS A 207 21.48 -5.06 -6.01
CA LYS A 207 22.49 -3.99 -6.06
C LYS A 207 23.87 -4.52 -6.45
N THR A 208 24.34 -5.61 -5.84
CA THR A 208 25.63 -6.21 -6.20
C THR A 208 25.65 -6.71 -7.64
N ARG A 209 24.56 -7.32 -8.13
CA ARG A 209 24.44 -7.72 -9.55
C ARG A 209 24.50 -6.53 -10.51
N ILE A 210 23.87 -5.40 -10.16
CA ILE A 210 23.93 -4.19 -10.97
C ILE A 210 25.37 -3.63 -10.99
N ASP A 211 26.03 -3.59 -9.84
CA ASP A 211 27.42 -3.11 -9.73
C ASP A 211 28.38 -3.99 -10.54
N ASP A 212 28.21 -5.31 -10.50
CA ASP A 212 29.01 -6.25 -11.29
C ASP A 212 28.74 -6.12 -12.80
N LEU A 213 27.48 -5.89 -13.18
CA LEU A 213 27.12 -5.61 -14.57
C LEU A 213 27.79 -4.32 -15.06
N LEU A 214 27.75 -3.24 -14.26
CA LEU A 214 28.42 -1.98 -14.58
C LEU A 214 29.94 -2.13 -14.70
N LYS A 215 30.58 -2.86 -13.78
CA LYS A 215 32.02 -3.18 -13.88
C LYS A 215 32.33 -3.96 -15.15
N SER A 216 31.50 -4.95 -15.50
CA SER A 216 31.68 -5.74 -16.72
C SER A 216 31.53 -4.88 -17.99
N MET A 217 30.59 -3.93 -17.99
CA MET A 217 30.43 -2.98 -19.08
C MET A 217 31.63 -2.05 -19.20
N GLN A 218 32.11 -1.48 -18.09
CA GLN A 218 33.31 -0.64 -18.08
C GLN A 218 34.55 -1.38 -18.60
N ALA A 219 34.72 -2.64 -18.21
CA ALA A 219 35.81 -3.48 -18.70
C ALA A 219 35.70 -3.74 -20.21
N LYS A 220 34.49 -4.01 -20.73
CA LYS A 220 34.23 -4.16 -22.17
C LYS A 220 34.44 -2.86 -22.95
N THR A 221 34.04 -1.72 -22.39
CA THR A 221 34.27 -0.41 -23.03
C THR A 221 35.76 -0.08 -23.08
N LYS A 222 36.51 -0.40 -22.02
CA LYS A 222 37.97 -0.23 -21.99
C LYS A 222 38.65 -1.12 -23.02
N SER A 223 38.30 -2.41 -23.08
CA SER A 223 38.88 -3.33 -24.07
C SER A 223 38.55 -2.92 -25.51
N PHE A 224 37.34 -2.42 -25.75
CA PHE A 224 36.95 -1.89 -27.05
C PHE A 224 37.75 -0.63 -27.43
N ARG A 225 37.97 0.28 -26.48
CA ARG A 225 38.79 1.48 -26.67
C ARG A 225 40.26 1.14 -26.94
N ASP A 226 40.80 0.16 -26.21
CA ASP A 226 42.15 -0.34 -26.42
C ASP A 226 42.29 -1.00 -27.81
N MET A 227 41.26 -1.74 -28.24
CA MET A 227 41.20 -2.32 -29.59
C MET A 227 41.20 -1.24 -30.68
N LEU A 228 40.38 -0.19 -30.55
CA LEU A 228 40.36 0.95 -31.47
C LEU A 228 41.72 1.66 -31.54
N SER A 229 42.35 1.91 -30.38
CA SER A 229 43.67 2.55 -30.34
C SER A 229 44.76 1.71 -31.03
N ASN A 230 44.65 0.38 -30.96
CA ASN A 230 45.55 -0.54 -31.64
C ASN A 230 45.29 -0.58 -33.15
N PHE A 231 44.04 -0.40 -33.60
CA PHE A 231 43.72 -0.22 -35.01
C PHE A 231 44.28 1.09 -35.57
N GLU A 232 44.16 2.20 -34.84
CA GLU A 232 44.74 3.49 -35.23
C GLU A 232 46.27 3.44 -35.30
N LYS A 233 46.92 2.80 -34.31
CA LYS A 233 48.38 2.59 -34.34
C LYS A 233 48.81 1.72 -35.53
N LYS A 234 48.08 0.64 -35.84
CA LYS A 234 48.37 -0.20 -37.02
C LYS A 234 48.10 0.54 -38.34
N ALA A 235 47.08 1.38 -38.42
CA ALA A 235 46.81 2.23 -39.58
C ALA A 235 47.94 3.24 -39.80
N ASN A 236 48.43 3.86 -38.74
CA ASN A 236 49.57 4.81 -38.79
C ASN A 236 50.90 4.13 -39.14
N ILE A 237 51.14 2.88 -38.73
CA ILE A 237 52.32 2.10 -39.14
C ILE A 237 52.24 1.70 -40.63
N SER A 238 51.03 1.54 -41.19
CA SER A 238 50.85 1.27 -42.62
C SER A 238 51.04 2.50 -43.52
N ALA A 239 50.87 3.71 -42.98
CA ALA A 239 51.06 4.96 -43.70
C ALA A 239 52.55 5.32 -43.93
N THR A 240 53.47 4.78 -43.13
CA THR A 240 54.92 5.05 -43.24
C THR A 240 55.62 4.19 -44.31
N ARG A 241 54.92 3.28 -45.00
CA ARG A 241 55.46 2.46 -46.09
C ARG A 241 54.81 2.86 -47.41
N GLN A 242 55.34 3.93 -48.02
CA GLN A 242 54.95 4.45 -49.33
C GLN A 242 54.79 3.32 -50.38
N LYS A 243 53.55 3.09 -50.83
CA LYS A 243 53.27 2.60 -52.18
C LYS A 243 52.54 3.73 -52.92
N ARG A 244 53.19 4.30 -53.94
CA ARG A 244 52.59 5.28 -54.86
C ARG A 244 51.20 4.80 -55.25
N THR A 245 50.18 5.62 -55.01
CA THR A 245 48.81 5.22 -55.36
C THR A 245 48.65 5.30 -56.87
N ARG A 246 47.75 4.48 -57.43
CA ARG A 246 47.42 4.50 -58.86
C ARG A 246 46.95 5.89 -59.33
N PHE A 247 46.37 6.68 -58.42
CA PHE A 247 45.96 8.07 -58.67
C PHE A 247 47.15 9.02 -58.87
N ASP A 248 48.23 8.86 -58.11
CA ASP A 248 49.43 9.68 -58.25
C ASP A 248 50.10 9.44 -59.61
N MET A 249 50.16 8.18 -60.04
CA MET A 249 50.66 7.81 -61.38
C MET A 249 49.80 8.42 -62.50
N ILE A 250 48.47 8.44 -62.36
CA ILE A 250 47.57 9.03 -63.35
C ILE A 250 47.73 10.54 -63.42
N ARG A 251 47.95 11.19 -62.27
CA ARG A 251 48.15 12.64 -62.20
C ARG A 251 49.45 13.06 -62.89
N GLU A 252 50.52 12.31 -62.65
CA GLU A 252 51.84 12.52 -63.26
C GLU A 252 51.77 12.40 -64.80
N VAL A 253 51.06 11.38 -65.31
CA VAL A 253 50.86 11.19 -66.76
C VAL A 253 50.03 12.32 -67.38
N LYS A 254 49.01 12.84 -66.67
CA LYS A 254 48.19 13.96 -67.15
C LYS A 254 48.92 15.30 -67.15
N SER A 255 49.94 15.46 -66.30
CA SER A 255 50.74 16.69 -66.24
C SER A 255 51.90 16.72 -67.24
N MET A 256 52.16 15.63 -67.97
CA MET A 256 53.21 15.58 -68.99
C MET A 256 52.79 16.28 -70.28
N SER A 257 53.73 16.99 -70.90
CA SER A 257 53.58 17.55 -72.23
C SER A 257 53.57 16.44 -73.31
N LEU A 258 53.07 16.77 -74.49
CA LEU A 258 52.94 15.83 -75.61
C LEU A 258 54.30 15.32 -76.12
N ALA A 259 55.37 16.09 -75.91
CA ALA A 259 56.76 15.69 -76.19
C ALA A 259 57.27 14.66 -75.18
N GLU A 260 57.00 14.86 -73.89
CA GLU A 260 57.39 13.96 -72.79
C GLU A 260 56.64 12.62 -72.86
N LEU A 261 55.36 12.64 -73.24
CA LEU A 261 54.57 11.42 -73.50
C LEU A 261 55.13 10.60 -74.66
N LYS A 262 55.61 11.24 -75.74
CA LYS A 262 56.24 10.54 -76.86
C LYS A 262 57.58 9.91 -76.46
N GLN A 263 58.36 10.60 -75.64
CA GLN A 263 59.67 10.09 -75.17
C GLN A 263 59.52 8.93 -74.18
N THR A 264 58.59 9.04 -73.23
CA THR A 264 58.27 7.93 -72.30
C THR A 264 57.72 6.71 -73.05
N HIS A 265 56.84 6.90 -74.03
CA HIS A 265 56.32 5.79 -74.84
C HIS A 265 57.40 5.16 -75.75
N ALA A 266 58.36 5.95 -76.26
CA ALA A 266 59.51 5.44 -77.02
C ALA A 266 60.46 4.61 -76.13
N ASN A 267 60.74 5.06 -74.91
CA ASN A 267 61.57 4.33 -73.94
C ASN A 267 60.92 3.01 -73.50
N ILE A 268 59.61 2.99 -73.26
CA ILE A 268 58.87 1.76 -72.94
C ILE A 268 58.91 0.77 -74.12
N ARG A 269 58.82 1.27 -75.37
CA ARG A 269 58.93 0.41 -76.57
C ARG A 269 60.34 -0.14 -76.78
N ARG A 270 61.38 0.63 -76.47
CA ARG A 270 62.79 0.19 -76.54
C ARG A 270 63.09 -0.91 -75.53
N ASN A 271 62.59 -0.76 -74.29
CA ASN A 271 62.77 -1.75 -73.22
C ASN A 271 61.93 -3.03 -73.41
N ARG A 272 60.96 -3.06 -74.34
CA ARG A 272 60.20 -4.27 -74.70
C ARG A 272 60.76 -5.01 -75.92
N ARG A 273 61.82 -4.49 -76.55
CA ARG A 273 62.52 -5.12 -77.69
C ARG A 273 63.90 -5.69 -77.31
N MET A 274 64.32 -5.56 -76.06
CA MET A 274 65.30 -6.45 -75.42
C MET A 274 64.56 -7.53 -74.65
#